data_AF-A0A6M8W0K5-F1
#
_entry.id   AF-A0A6M8W0K5-F1
#
_cell.length_a   1.000
_cell.length_b   1.000
_cell.length_c   1.000
_cell.angle_alpha   90.00
_cell.angle_beta   90.00
_cell.angle_gamma   90.00
#
_symmetry.space_group_name_H-M   'P 1'
#
loop_
_entity.id
_entity.type
_entity.pdbx_description
1 polymer ?
#
loop_
_entity_poly.entity_id
_entity_poly.type
_entity_poly.pdbx_seq_one_letter_code
_entity_poly.pdbx_strand_id
1 'polypeptide(L)'
;MRGAVYAALERLTEATLGREWRRDDGAMVRIDRCLIDANWGQSSDVVYQFCRQSTFSGVLLPSHGRYVGASSVPFSEYKRKRGDRVGLNWRIPVVTGKRAVRHVVFDTNYWKSFIQARLAVPMGDPGSLSLFGHKPERQQLLAEHLTAEYRVKTQGRGRTVDEWKLRAQAIDNHWLDGLVGSAVAASMQGAVLFGTDVRPVTRPRVRLSQLQRAKR
;
A
#
# COMPACT_ATOMS: atom_id res chain seq x y z
N MET A 1 -8.77 22.92 11.96
CA MET A 1 -7.96 21.70 11.73
C MET A 1 -8.29 20.99 10.42
N ARG A 2 -9.53 20.52 10.20
CA ARG A 2 -9.93 19.79 8.97
C ARG A 2 -9.66 20.55 7.65
N GLY A 3 -9.98 21.84 7.60
CA GLY A 3 -9.70 22.68 6.42
C GLY A 3 -8.22 22.87 6.11
N ALA A 4 -7.36 22.88 7.13
CA ALA A 4 -5.91 22.97 6.93
C ALA A 4 -5.34 21.68 6.32
N VAL A 5 -5.83 20.52 6.75
CA VAL A 5 -5.47 19.22 6.15
C VAL A 5 -5.89 19.17 4.68
N TYR A 6 -7.12 19.58 4.36
CA TYR A 6 -7.61 19.60 2.98
C TYR A 6 -6.74 20.50 2.10
N ALA A 7 -6.48 21.74 2.53
CA ALA A 7 -5.65 22.68 1.77
C ALA A 7 -4.20 22.20 1.63
N ALA A 8 -3.65 21.51 2.63
CA ALA A 8 -2.32 20.91 2.55
C ALA A 8 -2.29 19.76 1.53
N LEU A 9 -3.30 18.88 1.54
CA LEU A 9 -3.44 17.81 0.56
C LEU A 9 -3.55 18.37 -0.87
N GLU A 10 -4.37 19.39 -1.07
CA GLU A 10 -4.54 20.06 -2.36
C GLU A 10 -3.19 20.56 -2.90
N ARG A 11 -2.49 21.40 -2.12
CA ARG A 11 -1.17 21.94 -2.51
C ARG A 11 -0.14 20.84 -2.77
N LEU A 12 -0.11 19.81 -1.93
CA LEU A 12 0.85 18.71 -2.07
C LEU A 12 0.56 17.90 -3.34
N THR A 13 -0.71 17.58 -3.61
CA THR A 13 -1.08 16.82 -4.81
C THR A 13 -0.83 17.61 -6.08
N GLU A 14 -1.09 18.92 -6.09
CA GLU A 14 -0.78 19.76 -7.26
C GLU A 14 0.74 19.76 -7.53
N ALA A 15 1.55 19.97 -6.49
CA ALA A 15 3.00 19.99 -6.61
C ALA A 15 3.63 18.63 -7.00
N THR A 16 2.94 17.52 -6.76
CA THR A 16 3.48 16.17 -6.97
C THR A 16 2.86 15.43 -8.16
N LEU A 17 1.53 15.44 -8.28
CA LEU A 17 0.75 14.78 -9.33
C LEU A 17 0.52 15.67 -10.54
N GLY A 18 0.58 17.00 -10.37
CA GLY A 18 0.46 17.98 -11.46
C GLY A 18 1.69 18.08 -12.37
N ARG A 19 2.77 17.34 -12.07
CA ARG A 19 4.04 17.39 -12.80
C ARG A 19 4.53 16.02 -13.24
N GLU A 20 5.55 16.04 -14.09
CA GLU A 20 6.29 14.86 -14.53
C GLU A 20 7.60 14.72 -13.77
N TRP A 21 8.05 13.49 -13.61
CA TRP A 21 9.24 13.11 -12.89
C TRP A 21 10.23 12.45 -13.85
N ARG A 22 11.49 12.87 -13.78
CA ARG A 22 12.55 12.32 -14.61
C ARG A 22 13.12 11.07 -13.97
N ARG A 23 13.21 9.98 -14.73
CA ARG A 23 13.91 8.74 -14.37
C ARG A 23 15.40 8.84 -14.70
N ASP A 24 16.17 7.89 -14.16
CA ASP A 24 17.63 7.81 -14.36
C ASP A 24 18.01 7.63 -15.84
N ASP A 25 17.16 6.96 -16.62
CA ASP A 25 17.29 6.80 -18.08
C ASP A 25 16.89 8.05 -18.89
N GLY A 26 16.47 9.13 -18.21
CA GLY A 26 16.02 10.37 -18.83
C GLY A 26 14.55 10.38 -19.25
N ALA A 27 13.82 9.26 -19.13
CA ALA A 27 12.41 9.22 -19.44
C ALA A 27 11.58 10.03 -18.43
N MET A 28 10.54 10.72 -18.92
CA MET A 28 9.58 11.43 -18.09
C MET A 28 8.41 10.49 -17.75
N VAL A 29 8.01 10.46 -16.47
CA VAL A 29 6.89 9.64 -15.98
C VAL A 29 5.97 10.44 -15.07
N ARG A 30 4.74 9.97 -14.93
CA ARG A 30 3.75 10.49 -13.97
C ARG A 30 3.47 9.45 -12.89
N ILE A 31 2.87 9.89 -11.79
CA ILE A 31 2.44 9.00 -10.71
C ILE A 31 1.08 8.40 -11.06
N ASP A 32 1.02 7.09 -11.27
CA ASP A 32 -0.20 6.37 -11.68
C ASP A 32 -1.14 6.03 -10.51
N ARG A 33 -0.59 6.01 -9.28
CA ARG A 33 -1.35 5.73 -8.05
C ARG A 33 -0.73 6.46 -6.88
N CYS A 34 -1.54 7.23 -6.16
CA CYS A 34 -1.14 7.90 -4.92
C CYS A 34 -2.11 7.48 -3.81
N LEU A 35 -1.57 6.89 -2.74
CA LEU A 35 -2.35 6.49 -1.58
C LEU A 35 -2.28 7.58 -0.52
N ILE A 36 -3.41 7.87 0.11
CA ILE A 36 -3.48 8.76 1.28
C ILE A 36 -3.96 7.92 2.46
N ASP A 37 -3.12 7.81 3.50
CA ASP A 37 -3.50 7.10 4.72
C ASP A 37 -4.70 7.78 5.39
N ALA A 38 -5.70 6.97 5.70
CA ALA A 38 -6.93 7.41 6.33
C ALA A 38 -7.14 6.74 7.70
N ASN A 39 -6.08 6.19 8.32
CA ASN A 39 -6.19 5.52 9.62
C ASN A 39 -6.31 6.48 10.80
N TRP A 40 -5.96 7.75 10.61
CA TRP A 40 -6.14 8.75 11.65
C TRP A 40 -7.60 9.25 11.70
N GLY A 41 -8.36 8.75 12.68
CA GLY A 41 -9.82 8.93 12.77
C GLY A 41 -10.30 10.38 12.70
N GLN A 42 -9.49 11.37 13.10
CA GLN A 42 -9.85 12.79 13.03
C GLN A 42 -9.83 13.36 11.60
N SER A 43 -9.07 12.75 10.68
CA SER A 43 -8.92 13.16 9.28
C SER A 43 -9.51 12.19 8.28
N SER A 44 -9.94 10.98 8.67
CA SER A 44 -10.47 9.96 7.76
C SER A 44 -11.55 10.51 6.81
N ASP A 45 -12.58 11.19 7.32
CA ASP A 45 -13.64 11.75 6.47
C ASP A 45 -13.11 12.79 5.46
N VAL A 46 -12.12 13.60 5.87
CA VAL A 46 -11.48 14.60 5.01
C VAL A 46 -10.70 13.93 3.90
N VAL A 47 -9.97 12.86 4.18
CA VAL A 47 -9.24 12.08 3.17
C VAL A 47 -10.21 11.47 2.14
N TYR A 48 -11.30 10.86 2.60
CA TYR A 48 -12.31 10.29 1.72
C TYR A 48 -12.98 11.36 0.86
N GLN A 49 -13.35 12.50 1.45
CA GLN A 49 -13.90 13.64 0.73
C GLN A 49 -12.91 14.15 -0.34
N PHE A 50 -11.65 14.35 0.05
CA PHE A 50 -10.60 14.87 -0.82
C PHE A 50 -10.35 13.94 -2.02
N CYS A 51 -10.13 12.65 -1.78
CA CYS A 51 -9.94 11.67 -2.84
C CYS A 51 -11.12 11.61 -3.82
N ARG A 52 -12.35 11.90 -3.35
CA ARG A 52 -13.55 11.94 -4.19
C ARG A 52 -13.67 13.21 -5.03
N GLN A 53 -13.29 14.36 -4.46
CA GLN A 53 -13.54 15.68 -5.05
C GLN A 53 -12.35 16.25 -5.82
N SER A 54 -11.14 15.75 -5.57
CA SER A 54 -9.92 16.22 -6.21
C SER A 54 -9.96 16.01 -7.73
N THR A 55 -9.31 16.92 -8.46
CA THR A 55 -9.01 16.79 -9.89
C THR A 55 -8.20 15.52 -10.21
N PHE A 56 -7.43 15.00 -9.23
CA PHE A 56 -6.63 13.79 -9.34
C PHE A 56 -7.37 12.52 -8.87
N SER A 57 -8.70 12.53 -8.79
CA SER A 57 -9.50 11.42 -8.22
C SER A 57 -9.32 10.05 -8.92
N GLY A 58 -8.88 10.03 -10.19
CA GLY A 58 -8.49 8.79 -10.89
C GLY A 58 -7.20 8.13 -10.35
N VAL A 59 -6.29 8.92 -9.79
CA VAL A 59 -4.97 8.50 -9.28
C VAL A 59 -4.99 8.33 -7.76
N LEU A 60 -5.75 9.16 -7.05
CA LEU A 60 -5.86 9.14 -5.60
C LEU A 60 -6.68 7.96 -5.10
N LEU A 61 -6.28 7.38 -3.96
CA LEU A 61 -7.07 6.36 -3.28
C LEU A 61 -6.82 6.42 -1.76
N PRO A 62 -7.88 6.46 -0.92
CA PRO A 62 -7.71 6.29 0.52
C PRO A 62 -7.12 4.91 0.84
N SER A 63 -6.25 4.84 1.84
CA SER A 63 -5.62 3.60 2.27
C SER A 63 -5.76 3.37 3.78
N HIS A 64 -5.79 2.08 4.15
CA HIS A 64 -5.81 1.62 5.53
C HIS A 64 -4.81 0.48 5.71
N GLY A 65 -3.70 0.78 6.39
CA GLY A 65 -2.83 -0.25 6.93
C GLY A 65 -3.54 -1.03 8.04
N ARG A 66 -3.50 -2.36 7.98
CA ARG A 66 -4.01 -3.26 9.03
C ARG A 66 -2.88 -4.09 9.61
N TYR A 67 -2.86 -4.13 10.93
CA TYR A 67 -2.04 -5.08 11.66
C TYR A 67 -2.58 -6.50 11.43
N VAL A 68 -1.70 -7.38 10.94
CA VAL A 68 -1.97 -8.80 10.76
C VAL A 68 -0.90 -9.58 11.53
N GLY A 69 -1.19 -9.84 12.81
CA GLY A 69 -0.32 -10.64 13.69
C GLY A 69 -0.57 -12.13 13.52
N ALA A 70 0.11 -12.97 14.29
CA ALA A 70 0.04 -14.43 14.15
C ALA A 70 -1.38 -14.99 14.41
N SER A 71 -2.14 -14.30 15.27
CA SER A 71 -3.53 -14.62 15.62
C SER A 71 -4.57 -14.06 14.64
N SER A 72 -4.18 -13.14 13.74
CA SER A 72 -5.10 -12.54 12.77
C SER A 72 -5.43 -13.50 11.62
N VAL A 73 -6.45 -13.18 10.82
CA VAL A 73 -6.71 -13.88 9.55
C VAL A 73 -5.87 -13.22 8.45
N PRO A 74 -4.99 -13.94 7.75
CA PRO A 74 -4.22 -13.40 6.62
C PRO A 74 -5.12 -12.90 5.48
N PHE A 75 -4.66 -11.89 4.73
CA PHE A 75 -5.40 -11.38 3.56
C PHE A 75 -5.67 -12.45 2.50
N SER A 76 -4.80 -13.47 2.38
CA SER A 76 -4.97 -14.60 1.47
C SER A 76 -6.19 -15.47 1.79
N GLU A 77 -6.62 -15.53 3.05
CA GLU A 77 -7.73 -16.37 3.52
C GLU A 77 -9.10 -15.66 3.44
N TYR A 78 -9.12 -14.36 3.16
CA TYR A 78 -10.39 -13.64 3.03
C TYR A 78 -11.19 -14.13 1.81
N LYS A 79 -12.45 -14.47 2.04
CA LYS A 79 -13.39 -14.81 0.97
C LYS A 79 -13.56 -13.63 0.02
N ARG A 80 -13.15 -13.84 -1.23
CA ARG A 80 -13.27 -12.85 -2.32
C ARG A 80 -14.72 -12.72 -2.76
N LYS A 81 -15.27 -11.50 -2.71
CA LYS A 81 -16.59 -11.18 -3.28
C LYS A 81 -16.46 -10.73 -4.74
N ARG A 82 -17.53 -10.87 -5.52
CA ARG A 82 -17.55 -10.40 -6.91
C ARG A 82 -17.32 -8.88 -6.93
N GLY A 83 -16.26 -8.44 -7.61
CA GLY A 83 -15.86 -7.03 -7.72
C GLY A 83 -14.75 -6.61 -6.76
N ASP A 84 -14.34 -7.47 -5.82
CA ASP A 84 -13.16 -7.21 -4.99
C ASP A 84 -11.92 -7.19 -5.88
N ARG A 85 -11.03 -6.22 -5.66
CA ARG A 85 -9.66 -6.29 -6.18
C ARG A 85 -8.76 -6.78 -5.07
N VAL A 86 -7.79 -7.60 -5.41
CA VAL A 86 -6.90 -8.28 -4.47
C VAL A 86 -5.55 -8.43 -5.15
N GLY A 87 -4.47 -8.22 -4.40
CA GLY A 87 -3.11 -8.41 -4.85
C GLY A 87 -2.22 -8.90 -3.72
N LEU A 88 -0.94 -8.53 -3.77
CA LEU A 88 0.07 -8.95 -2.80
C LEU A 88 -0.21 -8.34 -1.41
N ASN A 89 -0.88 -9.09 -0.54
CA ASN A 89 -1.23 -8.65 0.82
C ASN A 89 -1.93 -7.28 0.88
N TRP A 90 -2.71 -6.97 -0.15
CA TRP A 90 -3.62 -5.84 -0.20
C TRP A 90 -4.93 -6.22 -0.90
N ARG A 91 -6.00 -5.49 -0.59
CA ARG A 91 -7.31 -5.63 -1.24
C ARG A 91 -8.07 -4.31 -1.30
N ILE A 92 -8.97 -4.22 -2.26
CA ILE A 92 -10.00 -3.19 -2.35
C ILE A 92 -11.34 -3.93 -2.33
N PRO A 93 -12.03 -3.96 -1.18
CA PRO A 93 -13.35 -4.58 -1.12
C PRO A 93 -14.34 -3.80 -1.98
N VAL A 94 -15.36 -4.49 -2.50
CA VAL A 94 -16.52 -3.80 -3.06
C VAL A 94 -17.20 -2.98 -1.99
N VAL A 95 -17.48 -1.73 -2.32
CA VAL A 95 -18.27 -0.86 -1.48
C VAL A 95 -19.71 -1.34 -1.47
N THR A 96 -20.25 -1.63 -0.29
CA THR A 96 -21.67 -1.88 -0.05
C THR A 96 -22.33 -0.63 0.55
N GLY A 97 -23.35 -0.08 -0.10
CA GLY A 97 -24.10 1.10 0.38
C GLY A 97 -24.00 2.32 -0.55
N LYS A 98 -24.79 3.36 -0.28
CA LYS A 98 -25.05 4.48 -1.21
C LYS A 98 -23.92 5.53 -1.34
N ARG A 99 -22.82 5.46 -0.57
CA ARG A 99 -21.86 6.61 -0.47
C ARG A 99 -20.36 6.32 -0.25
N ALA A 100 -19.86 5.08 -0.29
CA ALA A 100 -18.45 4.87 0.06
C ALA A 100 -17.51 4.99 -1.17
N VAL A 101 -16.49 5.83 -1.04
CA VAL A 101 -15.32 5.82 -1.92
C VAL A 101 -14.60 4.48 -1.68
N ARG A 102 -14.16 3.82 -2.75
CA ARG A 102 -13.31 2.62 -2.60
C ARG A 102 -12.03 3.01 -1.86
N HIS A 103 -11.55 2.15 -0.99
CA HIS A 103 -10.26 2.32 -0.33
C HIS A 103 -9.46 1.02 -0.43
N VAL A 104 -8.14 1.12 -0.36
CA VAL A 104 -7.27 -0.05 -0.25
C VAL A 104 -7.04 -0.38 1.23
N VAL A 105 -7.01 -1.66 1.53
CA VAL A 105 -6.59 -2.19 2.82
C VAL A 105 -5.40 -3.10 2.58
N PHE A 106 -4.33 -2.96 3.35
CA PHE A 106 -3.12 -3.76 3.19
C PHE A 106 -2.55 -4.22 4.54
N ASP A 107 -1.77 -5.30 4.51
CA ASP A 107 -1.08 -5.86 5.67
C ASP A 107 0.19 -5.04 5.98
N THR A 108 0.18 -4.25 7.06
CA THR A 108 1.32 -3.40 7.41
C THR A 108 2.54 -4.23 7.80
N ASN A 109 2.35 -5.36 8.46
CA ASN A 109 3.45 -6.20 8.94
C ASN A 109 4.20 -6.82 7.75
N TYR A 110 3.44 -7.38 6.80
CA TYR A 110 4.01 -7.93 5.58
C TYR A 110 4.79 -6.86 4.80
N TRP A 111 4.18 -5.70 4.57
CA TRP A 111 4.81 -4.66 3.74
C TRP A 111 6.01 -4.00 4.40
N LYS A 112 6.03 -3.85 5.74
CA LYS A 112 7.23 -3.39 6.47
C LYS A 112 8.38 -4.40 6.35
N SER A 113 8.10 -5.68 6.54
CA SER A 113 9.10 -6.74 6.32
C SER A 113 9.56 -6.81 4.86
N PHE A 114 8.66 -6.60 3.91
CA PHE A 114 8.99 -6.53 2.48
C PHE A 114 10.01 -5.43 2.22
N ILE A 115 9.72 -4.18 2.62
CA ILE A 115 10.61 -3.03 2.45
C ILE A 115 11.98 -3.29 3.08
N GLN A 116 11.99 -3.75 4.33
CA GLN A 116 13.23 -3.96 5.09
C GLN A 116 14.09 -5.07 4.48
N ALA A 117 13.47 -6.11 3.93
CA ALA A 117 14.20 -7.12 3.17
C ALA A 117 14.83 -6.54 1.89
N ARG A 118 14.23 -5.52 1.24
CA ARG A 118 14.81 -4.89 0.04
C ARG A 118 15.93 -3.92 0.37
N LEU A 119 15.80 -3.17 1.46
CA LEU A 119 16.86 -2.30 1.98
C LEU A 119 18.10 -3.09 2.41
N ALA A 120 17.93 -4.33 2.87
CA ALA A 120 19.02 -5.21 3.27
C ALA A 120 19.72 -5.91 2.09
N VAL A 121 19.16 -5.87 0.88
CA VAL A 121 19.81 -6.45 -0.30
C VAL A 121 20.90 -5.49 -0.80
N PRO A 122 22.12 -5.97 -1.08
CA PRO A 122 23.20 -5.14 -1.59
C PRO A 122 22.78 -4.32 -2.80
N MET A 123 23.25 -3.08 -2.87
CA MET A 123 22.93 -2.19 -3.97
C MET A 123 23.40 -2.79 -5.30
N GLY A 124 22.49 -2.90 -6.27
CA GLY A 124 22.76 -3.50 -7.59
C GLY A 124 22.26 -4.93 -7.72
N ASP A 125 22.02 -5.64 -6.61
CA ASP A 125 21.45 -6.98 -6.67
C ASP A 125 19.94 -6.94 -6.97
N PRO A 126 19.40 -7.98 -7.65
CA PRO A 126 17.97 -8.07 -7.94
C PRO A 126 17.10 -7.93 -6.68
N GLY A 127 16.16 -6.99 -6.74
CA GLY A 127 15.24 -6.70 -5.63
C GLY A 127 15.80 -5.76 -4.57
N SER A 128 16.97 -5.15 -4.77
CA SER A 128 17.44 -4.06 -3.90
C SER A 128 16.49 -2.86 -3.93
N LEU A 129 16.36 -2.18 -2.77
CA LEU A 129 15.78 -0.85 -2.66
C LEU A 129 16.88 0.10 -2.22
N SER A 130 17.25 1.04 -3.07
CA SER A 130 18.28 2.04 -2.80
C SER A 130 17.67 3.41 -2.51
N LEU A 131 18.41 4.24 -1.78
CA LEU A 131 18.02 5.61 -1.43
C LEU A 131 18.75 6.59 -2.34
N PHE A 132 18.03 7.55 -2.90
CA PHE A 132 18.62 8.58 -3.77
C PHE A 132 19.12 9.78 -2.96
N GLY A 133 20.12 10.49 -3.51
CA GLY A 133 20.65 11.73 -2.96
C GLY A 133 21.92 11.54 -2.13
N HIS A 134 22.55 12.66 -1.77
CA HIS A 134 23.89 12.72 -1.18
C HIS A 134 23.97 13.64 0.05
N LYS A 135 22.83 14.08 0.61
CA LYS A 135 22.78 14.96 1.79
C LYS A 135 22.71 14.12 3.07
N PRO A 136 23.77 14.09 3.90
CA PRO A 136 23.83 13.20 5.07
C PRO A 136 22.69 13.43 6.06
N GLU A 137 22.29 14.68 6.28
CA GLU A 137 21.26 15.02 7.28
C GLU A 137 19.88 14.47 6.88
N ARG A 138 19.58 14.48 5.58
CA ARG A 138 18.32 13.92 5.05
C ARG A 138 18.33 12.40 5.09
N GLN A 139 19.48 11.78 4.80
CA GLN A 139 19.65 10.33 4.87
C GLN A 139 19.53 9.85 6.32
N GLN A 140 20.10 10.59 7.28
CA GLN A 140 20.00 10.29 8.70
C GLN A 140 18.54 10.35 9.17
N LEU A 141 17.83 11.45 8.91
CA LEU A 141 16.42 11.57 9.28
C LEU A 141 15.58 10.43 8.68
N LEU A 142 15.83 10.10 7.41
CA LEU A 142 15.17 8.96 6.76
C LEU A 142 15.50 7.64 7.47
N ALA A 143 16.76 7.38 7.80
CA ALA A 143 17.16 6.18 8.52
C ALA A 143 16.48 6.09 9.90
N GLU A 144 16.38 7.20 10.64
CA GLU A 144 15.69 7.27 11.93
C GLU A 144 14.21 6.88 11.79
N HIS A 145 13.49 7.46 10.83
CA HIS A 145 12.09 7.10 10.57
C HIS A 145 11.92 5.63 10.11
N LEU A 146 12.80 5.13 9.24
CA LEU A 146 12.73 3.76 8.70
C LEU A 146 13.05 2.70 9.77
N THR A 147 13.81 3.07 10.79
CA THR A 147 14.23 2.18 11.88
C THR A 147 13.52 2.44 13.22
N ALA A 148 12.54 3.36 13.24
CA ALA A 148 11.70 3.70 14.39
C ALA A 148 10.87 2.52 14.91
N GLU A 149 10.70 1.47 14.11
CA GLU A 149 10.05 0.23 14.47
C GLU A 149 11.02 -0.96 14.44
N TYR A 150 10.69 -2.01 15.17
CA TYR A 150 11.39 -3.28 15.14
C TYR A 150 10.41 -4.43 14.96
N ARG A 151 10.87 -5.49 14.29
CA ARG A 151 10.10 -6.71 14.10
C ARG A 151 10.36 -7.72 15.21
N VAL A 152 9.29 -8.39 15.63
CA VAL A 152 9.33 -9.55 16.52
C VAL A 152 8.76 -10.74 15.76
N LYS A 153 9.51 -11.84 15.67
CA LYS A 153 9.00 -13.07 15.08
C LYS A 153 8.01 -13.69 16.06
N THR A 154 6.75 -13.76 15.66
CA THR A 154 5.67 -14.35 16.44
C THR A 154 5.13 -15.56 15.70
N GLN A 155 4.96 -16.67 16.43
CA GLN A 155 4.34 -17.89 15.91
C GLN A 155 2.92 -18.02 16.46
N GLY A 156 1.99 -18.45 15.60
CA GLY A 156 0.60 -18.66 15.99
C GLY A 156 -0.20 -19.24 14.83
N ARG A 157 -1.19 -20.08 15.13
CA ARG A 157 -2.04 -20.74 14.13
C ARG A 157 -1.25 -21.45 13.00
N GLY A 158 -0.12 -22.06 13.35
CA GLY A 158 0.73 -22.80 12.39
C GLY A 158 1.53 -21.93 11.42
N ARG A 159 1.63 -20.61 11.65
CA ARG A 159 2.43 -19.69 10.83
C ARG A 159 3.37 -18.83 11.69
N THR A 160 4.49 -18.45 11.09
CA THR A 160 5.43 -17.47 11.65
C THR A 160 5.24 -16.15 10.90
N VAL A 161 5.03 -15.06 11.63
CA VAL A 161 4.95 -13.71 11.07
C VAL A 161 5.88 -12.76 11.79
N ASP A 162 6.31 -11.72 11.09
CA ASP A 162 6.99 -10.59 11.68
C ASP A 162 5.94 -9.58 12.17
N GLU A 163 5.86 -9.36 13.49
CA GLU A 163 5.01 -8.33 14.08
C GLU A 163 5.84 -7.07 14.33
N TRP A 164 5.44 -5.97 13.73
CA TRP A 164 6.15 -4.70 13.85
C TRP A 164 5.64 -3.89 15.03
N LYS A 165 6.57 -3.39 15.86
CA LYS A 165 6.29 -2.61 17.07
C LYS A 165 7.11 -1.34 17.06
N LEU A 166 6.52 -0.24 17.54
CA LEU A 166 7.23 1.01 17.79
C LEU A 166 8.31 0.79 18.86
N ARG A 167 9.47 1.41 18.65
CA ARG A 167 10.50 1.47 19.69
C ARG A 167 10.02 2.37 20.84
N ALA A 168 10.51 2.08 22.04
CA ALA A 168 10.15 2.82 23.26
C ALA A 168 10.59 4.29 23.21
N GLN A 169 11.65 4.59 22.46
CA GLN A 169 12.02 5.95 22.10
C GLN A 169 11.00 6.44 21.06
N ALA A 170 10.18 7.41 21.44
CA ALA A 170 9.14 7.97 20.58
C ALA A 170 9.78 8.75 19.41
N ILE A 171 10.17 8.01 18.38
CA ILE A 171 10.65 8.53 17.11
C ILE A 171 9.50 8.39 16.12
N ASP A 172 9.25 9.42 15.33
CA ASP A 172 8.21 9.40 14.30
C ASP A 172 8.51 8.32 13.26
N ASN A 173 7.49 7.62 12.78
CA ASN A 173 7.61 6.53 11.78
C ASN A 173 6.95 6.89 10.43
N HIS A 174 6.49 8.14 10.27
CA HIS A 174 5.63 8.54 9.15
C HIS A 174 6.24 8.28 7.78
N TRP A 175 7.57 8.38 7.63
CA TRP A 175 8.22 8.11 6.35
C TRP A 175 8.32 6.62 6.05
N LEU A 176 8.41 5.75 7.06
CA LEU A 176 8.29 4.30 6.88
C LEU A 176 6.89 3.95 6.35
N ASP A 177 5.84 4.50 6.98
CA ASP A 177 4.47 4.26 6.56
C ASP A 177 4.20 4.82 5.14
N GLY A 178 4.77 5.99 4.81
CA GLY A 178 4.72 6.56 3.46
C GLY A 178 5.43 5.72 2.40
N LEU A 179 6.60 5.17 2.72
CA LEU A 179 7.35 4.27 1.84
C LEU A 179 6.59 2.95 1.62
N VAL A 180 6.03 2.38 2.69
CA VAL A 180 5.16 1.21 2.62
C VAL A 180 3.95 1.49 1.72
N GLY A 181 3.27 2.62 1.91
CA GLY A 181 2.15 3.03 1.06
C GLY A 181 2.54 3.16 -0.41
N SER A 182 3.73 3.70 -0.69
CA SER A 182 4.26 3.83 -2.06
C SER A 182 4.52 2.46 -2.70
N ALA A 183 5.05 1.49 -1.97
CA ALA A 183 5.27 0.13 -2.47
C ALA A 183 3.95 -0.62 -2.71
N VAL A 184 2.96 -0.45 -1.83
CA VAL A 184 1.60 -0.95 -2.05
C VAL A 184 1.01 -0.35 -3.34
N ALA A 185 1.14 0.97 -3.53
CA ALA A 185 0.68 1.66 -4.73
C ALA A 185 1.32 1.10 -6.01
N ALA A 186 2.64 0.88 -5.99
CA ALA A 186 3.37 0.28 -7.10
C ALA A 186 2.87 -1.14 -7.40
N SER A 187 2.68 -1.98 -6.37
CA SER A 187 2.11 -3.32 -6.53
C SER A 187 0.70 -3.29 -7.13
N MET A 188 -0.11 -2.30 -6.76
CA MET A 188 -1.44 -2.11 -7.36
C MET A 188 -1.41 -1.74 -8.84
N GLN A 189 -0.31 -1.12 -9.31
CA GLN A 189 -0.06 -0.83 -10.73
C GLN A 189 0.65 -1.98 -11.47
N GLY A 190 0.93 -3.09 -10.78
CA GLY A 190 1.52 -4.28 -11.40
C GLY A 190 3.03 -4.37 -11.28
N ALA A 191 3.68 -3.53 -10.46
CA ALA A 191 5.06 -3.77 -10.08
C ALA A 191 5.15 -5.07 -9.26
N VAL A 192 5.88 -6.05 -9.77
CA VAL A 192 6.02 -7.38 -9.16
C VAL A 192 7.49 -7.68 -8.99
N LEU A 193 7.89 -8.07 -7.79
CA LEU A 193 9.19 -8.66 -7.54
C LEU A 193 9.12 -10.16 -7.84
N PHE A 194 10.13 -10.69 -8.52
CA PHE A 194 10.23 -12.12 -8.81
C PHE A 194 10.04 -12.96 -7.53
N GLY A 195 9.13 -13.94 -7.57
CA GLY A 195 8.82 -14.81 -6.42
C GLY A 195 7.76 -14.26 -5.47
N THR A 196 7.24 -13.05 -5.72
CA THR A 196 6.11 -12.45 -4.97
C THR A 196 4.82 -12.42 -5.78
N ASP A 197 4.84 -13.00 -6.98
CA ASP A 197 3.72 -13.07 -7.90
C ASP A 197 2.53 -13.83 -7.30
N VAL A 198 1.48 -13.07 -6.95
CA VAL A 198 0.17 -13.64 -6.64
C VAL A 198 -0.50 -14.00 -7.95
N ARG A 199 -0.30 -15.23 -8.43
CA ARG A 199 -0.98 -15.71 -9.63
C ARG A 199 -2.50 -15.65 -9.42
N PRO A 200 -3.26 -14.90 -10.23
CA PRO A 200 -4.70 -14.93 -10.13
C PRO A 200 -5.17 -16.34 -10.47
N VAL A 201 -5.92 -16.98 -9.57
CA VAL A 201 -6.60 -18.24 -9.87
C VAL A 201 -7.55 -17.97 -11.04
N THR A 202 -7.18 -18.44 -12.23
CA THR A 202 -8.01 -18.34 -13.43
C THR A 202 -9.26 -19.18 -13.20
N ARG A 203 -10.39 -18.51 -12.93
CA ARG A 203 -11.69 -19.20 -12.93
C ARG A 203 -12.01 -19.57 -14.39
N PRO A 204 -12.32 -20.83 -14.69
CA PRO A 204 -12.73 -21.20 -16.03
C PRO A 204 -13.96 -20.37 -16.42
N ARG A 205 -13.91 -19.77 -17.62
CA ARG A 205 -15.05 -19.03 -18.17
C ARG A 205 -16.11 -20.06 -18.54
N VAL A 206 -17.10 -20.26 -17.66
CA VAL A 206 -18.22 -21.16 -17.96
C VAL A 206 -19.15 -20.45 -18.95
N ARG A 207 -19.42 -21.08 -20.11
CA ARG A 207 -20.42 -20.57 -21.05
C ARG A 207 -21.82 -20.83 -20.47
N LEU A 208 -22.72 -19.87 -20.59
CA LEU A 208 -24.10 -20.00 -20.12
C LEU A 208 -24.81 -21.25 -20.69
N SER A 209 -24.49 -21.61 -21.94
CA SER A 209 -24.98 -22.82 -22.61
C SER A 209 -24.54 -24.13 -21.94
N GLN A 210 -23.36 -24.16 -21.30
CA GLN A 210 -22.88 -25.34 -20.56
C GLN A 210 -23.66 -25.53 -19.25
N LEU A 211 -24.05 -24.44 -18.58
CA LEU A 211 -24.86 -24.49 -17.36
C LEU A 211 -26.30 -24.92 -17.64
N GLN A 212 -26.86 -24.55 -18.80
CA GLN A 212 -28.22 -24.94 -19.19
C GLN A 212 -28.31 -26.42 -19.61
N ARG A 213 -27.27 -26.96 -20.26
CA ARG A 213 -27.22 -28.40 -20.62
C ARG A 213 -27.09 -29.32 -19.41
N ALA A 214 -26.36 -28.90 -18.37
CA ALA A 214 -26.18 -29.69 -17.14
C ALA A 214 -27.42 -29.73 -16.22
N LYS A 215 -28.47 -28.95 -16.54
CA LYS A 215 -29.73 -28.88 -15.78
C LYS A 215 -30.88 -29.69 -16.42
N ARG A 216 -30.64 -30.32 -17.56
CA ARG A 216 -31.55 -31.27 -18.21
C ARG A 216 -31.03 -32.68 -17.97
#